data_AF-A0AAD5BVT3-F1
#
_entry.id   AF-A0AAD5BVT3-F1
#
_cell.length_a   1.000
_cell.length_b   1.000
_cell.length_c   1.000
_cell.angle_alpha   90.00
_cell.angle_beta   90.00
_cell.angle_gamma   90.00
#
_symmetry.space_group_name_H-M   'P 1'
#
loop_
_entity.id
_entity.type
_entity.pdbx_description
1 polymer ?
#
loop_
_entity_poly.entity_id
_entity_poly.type
_entity_poly.pdbx_seq_one_letter_code
_entity_poly.pdbx_strand_id
1 'polypeptide(L)'
;MLYLLLEDTFDIDVENSNVSQVIDSYMATTWRGHRDKLHDHIKEIGGSDDLTRAKTTPPSDIMKEDWEYLCDLWSDKKYLEIAKKKVMAHQNENLIVEMVRRV
;
A
#
# COMPACT_ATOMS: atom_id res chain seq x y z
N MET A 1 15.73 -9.27 11.19
CA MET A 1 16.39 -8.05 11.69
C MET A 1 15.45 -7.19 12.53
N LEU A 2 14.22 -6.91 12.08
CA LEU A 2 13.25 -6.07 12.83
C LEU A 2 12.74 -6.74 14.13
N TYR A 3 12.46 -8.05 14.09
CA TYR A 3 12.05 -8.83 15.26
C TYR A 3 13.12 -8.89 16.36
N LEU A 4 14.39 -9.03 15.99
CA LEU A 4 15.52 -9.03 16.93
C LEU A 4 15.70 -7.69 17.65
N LEU A 5 15.42 -6.57 16.97
CA LEU A 5 15.48 -5.25 17.60
C LEU A 5 14.35 -5.07 18.63
N LEU A 6 13.16 -5.64 18.36
CA LEU A 6 12.01 -5.56 19.24
C LEU A 6 12.21 -6.35 20.54
N GLU A 7 12.78 -7.56 20.44
CA GLU A 7 13.17 -8.35 21.61
C GLU A 7 14.22 -7.61 22.46
N ASP A 8 15.31 -7.16 21.83
CA ASP A 8 16.49 -6.62 22.52
C ASP A 8 16.25 -5.21 23.11
N THR A 9 15.37 -4.41 22.50
CA THR A 9 15.13 -3.01 22.91
C THR A 9 13.86 -2.83 23.75
N PHE A 10 12.84 -3.65 23.55
CA PHE A 10 11.51 -3.43 24.12
C PHE A 10 10.99 -4.60 24.98
N ASP A 11 11.77 -5.66 25.18
CA ASP A 11 11.37 -6.87 25.94
C ASP A 11 10.03 -7.45 25.45
N ILE A 12 9.86 -7.47 24.13
CA ILE A 12 8.66 -7.99 23.48
C ILE A 12 8.90 -9.45 23.15
N ASP A 13 8.08 -10.34 23.73
CA ASP A 13 8.04 -11.76 23.36
C ASP A 13 7.39 -11.93 21.97
N VAL A 14 8.22 -11.96 20.93
CA VAL A 14 7.78 -12.18 19.55
C VAL A 14 7.55 -13.65 19.22
N GLU A 15 8.00 -14.59 20.08
CA GLU A 15 7.63 -16.01 19.95
C GLU A 15 6.14 -16.23 20.30
N ASN A 16 5.56 -15.32 21.07
CA ASN A 16 4.11 -15.25 21.26
C ASN A 16 3.39 -14.93 19.95
N SER A 17 2.64 -15.92 19.45
CA SER A 17 1.93 -15.82 18.18
C SER A 17 0.91 -14.69 18.13
N ASN A 18 0.28 -14.32 19.25
CA ASN A 18 -0.67 -13.20 19.29
C ASN A 18 0.06 -11.86 19.17
N VAL A 19 1.23 -11.73 19.82
CA VAL A 19 2.06 -10.51 19.76
C VAL A 19 2.57 -10.32 18.34
N SER A 20 3.12 -11.37 17.73
CA SER A 20 3.57 -11.34 16.34
C SER A 20 2.44 -10.99 15.37
N GLN A 21 1.24 -11.53 15.54
CA GLN A 21 0.08 -11.17 14.71
C GLN A 21 -0.31 -9.69 14.82
N VAL A 22 -0.27 -9.12 16.03
CA VAL A 22 -0.56 -7.70 16.24
C VAL A 22 0.49 -6.82 15.56
N ILE A 23 1.78 -7.17 15.72
CA ILE A 23 2.89 -6.47 15.07
C ILE A 23 2.72 -6.52 13.55
N ASP A 24 2.53 -7.69 12.97
CA ASP A 24 2.34 -7.87 11.53
C ASP A 24 1.13 -7.08 11.02
N SER A 25 0.01 -7.13 11.74
CA SER A 25 -1.20 -6.39 11.37
C SER A 25 -0.99 -4.88 11.39
N TYR A 26 -0.30 -4.37 12.42
CA TYR A 26 0.01 -2.96 12.56
C TYR A 26 0.99 -2.49 11.49
N MET A 27 2.06 -3.25 11.25
CA MET A 27 3.05 -2.97 10.21
C MET A 27 2.41 -3.01 8.83
N ALA A 28 1.57 -4.01 8.55
CA ALA A 28 0.86 -4.12 7.27
C ALA A 28 -0.09 -2.93 7.05
N THR A 29 -0.80 -2.49 8.08
CA THR A 29 -1.72 -1.35 8.00
C THR A 29 -0.98 -0.04 7.81
N THR A 30 0.09 0.18 8.58
CA THR A 30 0.94 1.36 8.46
C THR A 30 1.60 1.43 7.08
N TRP A 31 2.11 0.30 6.59
CA TRP A 31 2.70 0.19 5.26
C TRP A 31 1.70 0.48 4.15
N ARG A 32 0.47 -0.06 4.24
CA ARG A 32 -0.61 0.26 3.29
C ARG A 32 -0.89 1.76 3.27
N GLY A 33 -1.08 2.38 4.43
CA GLY A 33 -1.35 3.82 4.51
C GLY A 33 -0.20 4.68 3.98
N HIS A 34 1.05 4.28 4.22
CA HIS A 34 2.21 4.98 3.63
C HIS A 34 2.22 4.85 2.10
N ARG A 35 2.01 3.63 1.56
CA ARG A 35 1.91 3.42 0.11
C ARG A 35 0.79 4.23 -0.55
N ASP A 36 -0.35 4.35 0.11
CA ASP A 36 -1.47 5.14 -0.41
C ASP A 36 -1.09 6.62 -0.53
N LYS A 37 -0.42 7.20 0.47
CA LYS A 37 0.09 8.59 0.43
C LYS A 37 1.08 8.79 -0.72
N LEU A 38 1.98 7.84 -0.93
CA LEU A 38 2.95 7.91 -2.03
C LEU A 38 2.26 7.88 -3.40
N HIS A 39 1.26 7.02 -3.54
CA HIS A 39 0.49 6.93 -4.76
C HIS A 39 -0.36 8.20 -4.99
N ASP A 40 -0.85 8.86 -3.94
CA ASP A 40 -1.52 10.15 -4.05
C ASP A 40 -0.54 11.27 -4.44
N HIS A 41 0.69 11.27 -3.91
CA HIS A 41 1.74 12.18 -4.36
C HIS A 41 2.02 12.06 -5.87
N ILE A 42 2.05 10.85 -6.42
CA ILE A 42 2.16 10.64 -7.87
C ILE A 42 1.01 11.33 -8.62
N LYS A 43 -0.23 11.23 -8.14
CA LYS A 43 -1.37 11.90 -8.79
C LYS A 43 -1.23 13.41 -8.71
N GLU A 44 -0.87 13.96 -7.56
CA GLU A 44 -0.75 15.40 -7.31
C GLU A 44 0.28 16.07 -8.23
N ILE A 45 1.40 15.40 -8.51
CA ILE A 45 2.45 15.91 -9.40
C ILE A 45 2.16 15.66 -10.90
N GLY A 46 0.99 15.11 -11.24
CA GLY A 46 0.59 14.81 -12.62
C GLY A 46 1.16 13.50 -13.18
N GLY A 47 1.63 12.60 -12.31
CA GLY A 47 2.25 11.33 -12.68
C GLY A 47 1.31 10.31 -13.33
N SER A 48 0.00 10.52 -13.23
CA SER A 48 -0.98 9.71 -13.97
C SER A 48 -0.91 9.93 -15.49
N ASP A 49 -0.53 11.14 -15.91
CA ASP A 49 -0.42 11.52 -17.32
C ASP A 49 1.04 11.46 -17.80
N ASP A 50 1.99 11.83 -16.93
CA ASP A 50 3.43 11.82 -17.23
C ASP A 50 4.23 11.17 -16.10
N LEU A 51 4.46 9.87 -16.24
CA LEU A 51 5.25 9.09 -15.29
C LEU A 51 6.72 9.56 -15.23
N THR A 52 7.24 10.12 -16.33
CA THR A 52 8.62 10.63 -16.38
C THR A 52 8.77 11.79 -15.42
N ARG A 53 7.80 12.70 -15.41
CA ARG A 53 7.73 13.80 -14.45
C ARG A 53 7.67 13.27 -13.02
N ALA A 54 6.82 12.28 -12.76
CA ALA A 54 6.70 11.71 -11.41
C ALA A 54 8.02 11.13 -10.89
N LYS A 55 8.74 10.36 -11.72
CA LYS A 55 10.05 9.78 -11.36
C LYS A 55 11.10 10.83 -10.98
N THR A 56 11.01 12.04 -11.54
CA THR A 56 11.95 13.13 -11.23
C THR A 56 11.62 13.91 -9.97
N THR A 57 10.46 13.67 -9.35
CA THR A 57 9.99 14.41 -8.17
C THR A 57 9.66 13.47 -7.00
N PRO A 58 10.68 12.79 -6.42
CA PRO A 58 10.49 11.92 -5.27
C PRO A 58 10.07 12.74 -4.03
N PRO A 59 9.25 12.15 -3.13
CA PRO A 59 9.05 12.65 -1.77
C PRO A 59 10.38 12.74 -1.00
N SER A 60 10.46 13.65 -0.04
CA SER A 60 11.70 13.91 0.73
C SER A 60 12.17 12.74 1.58
N ASP A 61 11.27 11.82 1.91
CA ASP A 61 11.45 10.68 2.80
C ASP A 61 11.81 9.37 2.07
N ILE A 62 11.94 9.40 0.74
CA ILE A 62 12.21 8.20 -0.06
C ILE A 62 13.44 8.38 -0.95
N MET A 63 14.26 7.33 -1.02
CA MET A 63 15.40 7.29 -1.94
C MET A 63 14.93 7.24 -3.39
N LYS A 64 15.68 7.90 -4.27
CA LYS A 64 15.30 8.04 -5.67
C LYS A 64 15.11 6.69 -6.36
N GLU A 65 15.97 5.73 -6.07
CA GLU A 65 15.94 4.39 -6.64
C GLU A 65 14.66 3.64 -6.25
N ASP A 66 14.27 3.72 -4.97
CA ASP A 66 13.03 3.12 -4.45
C ASP A 66 11.79 3.81 -5.06
N TRP A 67 11.85 5.13 -5.21
CA TRP A 67 10.78 5.91 -5.84
C TRP A 67 10.57 5.52 -7.31
N GLU A 68 11.66 5.40 -8.09
CA GLU A 68 11.59 4.98 -9.48
C GLU A 68 10.99 3.57 -9.61
N TYR A 69 11.41 2.65 -8.75
CA TYR A 69 10.85 1.30 -8.67
C TYR A 69 9.34 1.33 -8.40
N LEU A 70 8.89 2.13 -7.44
CA LEU A 70 7.47 2.26 -7.11
C LEU A 70 6.65 2.85 -8.27
N CYS A 71 7.18 3.88 -8.94
CA CYS A 71 6.56 4.47 -10.13
C CYS A 71 6.39 3.43 -11.26
N ASP A 72 7.41 2.62 -11.50
CA ASP A 72 7.36 1.53 -12.49
C ASP A 72 6.38 0.44 -12.08
N LEU A 73 6.39 0.02 -10.82
CA LEU A 73 5.49 -0.98 -10.28
C LEU A 73 4.02 -0.57 -10.43
N TRP A 74 3.69 0.68 -10.13
CA TRP A 74 2.31 1.17 -10.22
C TRP A 74 1.83 1.41 -11.64
N SER A 75 2.77 1.63 -12.57
CA SER A 75 2.47 1.80 -14.00
C SER A 75 2.44 0.47 -14.76
N ASP A 76 2.89 -0.61 -14.13
CA ASP A 76 2.87 -1.94 -14.71
C ASP A 76 1.43 -2.38 -15.04
N LYS A 77 1.25 -2.87 -16.26
CA LYS A 77 -0.07 -3.27 -16.77
C LYS A 77 -0.69 -4.37 -15.90
N LYS A 78 0.11 -5.34 -15.45
CA LYS A 78 -0.40 -6.42 -14.60
C LYS A 78 -0.86 -5.88 -13.26
N TYR A 79 -0.14 -4.93 -12.67
CA TYR A 79 -0.57 -4.24 -11.46
C TYR A 79 -1.91 -3.51 -11.66
N LEU A 80 -2.04 -2.71 -12.73
CA LEU A 80 -3.26 -1.97 -13.05
C LEU A 80 -4.46 -2.90 -13.29
N GLU A 81 -4.28 -4.02 -13.99
CA GLU A 81 -5.35 -5.00 -14.22
C GLU A 81 -5.82 -5.67 -12.92
N ILE A 82 -4.89 -5.99 -12.00
CA ILE A 82 -5.25 -6.52 -10.68
C ILE A 82 -6.01 -5.46 -9.87
N ALA A 83 -5.56 -4.20 -9.91
CA ALA A 83 -6.22 -3.10 -9.23
C ALA A 83 -7.66 -2.89 -9.76
N LYS A 84 -7.84 -2.86 -11.09
CA LYS A 84 -9.17 -2.77 -11.72
C LYS A 84 -10.09 -3.91 -11.29
N LYS A 85 -9.61 -5.15 -11.30
CA LYS A 85 -10.39 -6.32 -10.87
C LYS A 85 -10.88 -6.20 -9.43
N LYS A 86 -10.03 -5.70 -8.52
CA LYS A 86 -10.41 -5.47 -7.11
C LYS A 86 -11.47 -4.39 -6.97
N VAL A 87 -11.34 -3.28 -7.70
CA VAL A 87 -12.35 -2.21 -7.70
C VAL A 87 -13.70 -2.72 -8.21
N MET A 88 -13.69 -3.47 -9.32
CA MET A 88 -14.92 -4.06 -9.89
C MET A 88 -15.58 -5.06 -8.94
N ALA A 89 -14.80 -5.92 -8.27
CA ALA A 89 -15.34 -6.85 -7.29
C ALA A 89 -16.05 -6.12 -6.13
N HIS A 90 -15.41 -5.08 -5.58
CA HIS A 90 -15.98 -4.29 -4.50
C HIS A 90 -17.26 -3.54 -4.93
N GLN A 91 -17.28 -2.99 -6.15
CA GLN A 91 -18.49 -2.36 -6.71
C GLN A 91 -19.64 -3.37 -6.86
N ASN A 92 -19.34 -4.58 -7.33
CA ASN A 92 -20.34 -5.63 -7.52
C ASN A 92 -20.93 -6.11 -6.18
N GLU A 93 -20.08 -6.27 -5.14
CA GLU A 93 -20.55 -6.60 -3.78
C GLU A 93 -21.48 -5.53 -3.22
N ASN A 94 -21.14 -4.24 -3.38
CA ASN A 94 -21.98 -3.15 -2.92
C ASN A 94 -23.35 -3.12 -3.61
N LEU A 95 -23.40 -3.38 -4.93
CA LEU A 95 -24.65 -3.49 -5.68
C LEU A 95 -25.53 -4.64 -5.17
N ILE A 96 -24.94 -5.81 -4.88
CA ILE A 96 -25.67 -6.96 -4.32
C ILE A 96 -26.25 -6.63 -2.94
N VAL A 97 -25.46 -5.99 -2.06
CA VAL A 97 -25.93 -5.56 -0.73
C VAL A 97 -27.08 -4.57 -0.84
N GLU A 98 -27.01 -3.62 -1.78
CA GLU A 98 -28.07 -2.65 -2.00
C GLU A 98 -29.34 -3.29 -2.57
N MET A 99 -29.21 -4.26 -3.46
CA MET A 99 -30.34 -5.04 -3.98
C MET A 99 -31.03 -5.84 -2.86
N VAL A 100 -30.27 -6.49 -1.97
CA VAL A 100 -30.83 -7.25 -0.83
C VAL A 100 -31.54 -6.34 0.17
N ARG A 101 -31.06 -5.12 0.41
CA ARG A 101 -31.73 -4.15 1.32
C ARG A 101 -33.05 -3.59 0.78
N ARG A 102 -33.33 -3.73 -0.51
CA ARG A 102 -34.54 -3.20 -1.17
C ARG A 102 -35.68 -4.23 -1.30
N VAL A 103 -35.48 -5.47 -0.85
CA VAL A 103 -36.48 -6.54 -0.78
C VAL A 103 -37.02 -6.63 0.64
#